data_AF-A0A7Y3KU98-F1
#
_entry.id   AF-A0A7Y3KU98-F1
#
_cell.length_a   1.000
_cell.length_b   1.000
_cell.length_c   1.000
_cell.angle_alpha   90.00
_cell.angle_beta   90.00
_cell.angle_gamma   90.00
#
_symmetry.space_group_name_H-M   'P 1'
#
loop_
_entity.id
_entity.type
_entity.pdbx_description
1 polymer ?
#
loop_
_entity_poly.entity_id
_entity_poly.type
_entity_poly.pdbx_seq_one_letter_code
_entity_poly.pdbx_strand_id
1 'polypeptide(L)' 'MKISMSLPEEDVTFLDAYAIEKGLPSRSAALHKAVRLLRATGLGAAYESAWAEWSVEDQQLWDRTASDGLH' A
#
# COMPACT_ATOMS: atom_id res chain seq x y z
N MET A 1 -8.69 -15.58 -10.78
CA MET A 1 -9.92 -15.26 -11.52
C MET A 1 -9.55 -14.45 -12.76
N LYS A 2 -10.14 -14.75 -13.93
CA LYS A 2 -9.92 -13.95 -15.16
C LYS A 2 -11.09 -12.98 -15.33
N ILE A 3 -10.79 -11.78 -15.79
CA ILE A 3 -11.75 -10.69 -15.98
C ILE A 3 -11.47 -10.07 -17.35
N SER A 4 -12.53 -9.79 -18.11
CA SER A 4 -12.46 -9.01 -19.34
C SER A 4 -12.95 -7.60 -19.03
N MET A 5 -12.20 -6.58 -19.44
CA MET A 5 -12.55 -5.17 -19.24
C MET A 5 -12.03 -4.32 -20.38
N SER A 6 -12.70 -3.21 -20.63
CA SER A 6 -12.23 -2.16 -21.53
C SER A 6 -11.54 -1.08 -20.72
N LEU A 7 -10.36 -0.66 -21.18
CA LEU A 7 -9.59 0.44 -20.61
C LEU A 7 -9.21 1.41 -21.74
N PRO A 8 -9.13 2.72 -21.47
CA PRO A 8 -8.49 3.68 -22.36
C PRO A 8 -7.07 3.25 -22.74
N GLU A 9 -6.61 3.64 -23.93
CA GLU A 9 -5.29 3.24 -24.45
C GLU A 9 -4.14 3.79 -23.59
N GLU A 10 -4.32 5.00 -23.07
CA GLU A 10 -3.38 5.65 -22.15
C GLU A 10 -3.20 4.88 -20.86
N ASP A 11 -4.27 4.30 -20.31
CA ASP A 11 -4.22 3.51 -19.08
C ASP A 11 -3.49 2.19 -19.30
N VAL A 12 -3.71 1.54 -20.45
CA VAL A 12 -2.98 0.31 -20.82
C VAL A 12 -1.50 0.62 -21.00
N THR A 13 -1.18 1.73 -21.68
CA THR A 13 0.20 2.20 -21.89
C THR A 13 0.91 2.46 -20.57
N PHE A 14 0.23 3.11 -19.62
CA PHE A 14 0.74 3.34 -18.29
C PHE A 14 1.03 2.03 -17.54
N LEU A 15 0.08 1.08 -17.55
CA LEU A 15 0.25 -0.21 -16.88
C LEU A 15 1.44 -1.01 -17.43
N ASP A 16 1.68 -0.93 -18.74
CA ASP A 16 2.83 -1.54 -19.39
C ASP A 16 4.16 -0.92 -18.96
N ALA A 17 4.27 0.40 -19.07
CA ALA A 17 5.46 1.12 -18.66
C ALA A 17 5.78 0.86 -17.18
N TYR A 18 4.76 0.90 -16.32
CA TYR A 18 4.89 0.63 -14.90
C TYR A 18 5.33 -0.81 -14.61
N ALA A 19 4.78 -1.79 -15.35
CA ALA A 19 5.19 -3.19 -15.20
C ALA A 19 6.66 -3.39 -15.56
N ILE A 20 7.12 -2.78 -16.65
CA ILE A 20 8.53 -2.84 -17.08
C ILE A 20 9.43 -2.17 -16.03
N GLU A 21 9.12 -0.94 -15.64
CA GLU A 21 9.92 -0.15 -14.70
C GLU A 21 10.08 -0.85 -13.35
N LYS A 22 9.01 -1.51 -12.86
CA LYS A 22 9.01 -2.19 -11.56
C LYS A 22 9.32 -3.69 -11.65
N GLY A 23 9.68 -4.21 -12.82
CA GLY A 23 10.00 -5.63 -13.03
C GLY A 23 8.83 -6.57 -12.71
N LEU A 24 7.60 -6.15 -12.98
CA LEU A 24 6.40 -6.93 -12.72
C LEU A 24 6.15 -7.95 -13.85
N PRO A 25 5.67 -9.16 -13.53
CA PRO A 25 5.56 -10.24 -14.49
C PRO A 25 4.42 -10.09 -15.51
N SER A 26 3.49 -9.15 -15.30
CA SER A 26 2.35 -8.92 -16.21
C SER A 26 1.59 -7.62 -15.92
N ARG A 27 0.76 -7.19 -16.89
CA ARG A 27 -0.26 -6.15 -16.69
C ARG A 27 -1.20 -6.46 -15.51
N SER A 28 -1.58 -7.72 -15.33
CA SER A 28 -2.42 -8.12 -14.18
C SER A 28 -1.72 -7.93 -12.84
N ALA A 29 -0.38 -8.09 -12.77
CA ALA A 29 0.38 -7.79 -11.56
C ALA A 29 0.42 -6.28 -11.27
N ALA A 30 0.59 -5.45 -12.30
CA ALA A 30 0.50 -3.99 -12.18
C ALA A 30 -0.90 -3.55 -11.72
N LEU A 31 -1.96 -4.07 -12.34
CA LEU A 31 -3.35 -3.78 -11.97
C LEU A 31 -3.67 -4.26 -10.55
N HIS A 32 -3.20 -5.43 -10.14
CA HIS A 32 -3.35 -5.90 -8.76
C HIS A 32 -2.69 -4.94 -7.78
N LYS A 33 -1.50 -4.41 -8.09
CA LYS A 33 -0.84 -3.42 -7.24
C LYS A 33 -1.66 -2.14 -7.14
N ALA A 34 -2.22 -1.64 -8.24
CA ALA A 34 -3.12 -0.49 -8.24
C ALA A 34 -4.35 -0.72 -7.34
N VAL A 35 -4.98 -1.90 -7.40
CA VAL A 35 -6.09 -2.26 -6.50
C VAL A 35 -5.67 -2.24 -5.02
N ARG A 36 -4.46 -2.70 -4.70
CA ARG A 36 -3.94 -2.62 -3.32
C ARG A 36 -3.74 -1.18 -2.87
N LEU A 37 -3.24 -0.32 -3.75
CA LEU A 37 -3.09 1.11 -3.46
C LEU A 37 -4.45 1.77 -3.22
N LEU A 38 -5.46 1.49 -4.06
CA LEU A 38 -6.84 1.96 -3.85
C LEU A 38 -7.45 1.50 -2.52
N ARG A 39 -7.14 0.28 -2.06
CA ARG A 39 -7.56 -0.18 -0.72
C ARG A 39 -6.83 0.61 0.37
N ALA A 40 -5.54 0.88 0.18
CA ALA A 40 -4.73 1.62 1.14
C ALA A 40 -5.13 3.09 1.25
N THR A 41 -5.58 3.74 0.15
CA THR A 41 -6.08 5.13 0.21
C THR A 41 -7.31 5.26 1.11
N GLY A 42 -8.11 4.19 1.25
CA GLY A 42 -9.23 4.15 2.18
C GLY A 42 -8.84 3.96 3.65
N LEU A 43 -7.58 3.63 3.95
CA LEU A 43 -7.10 3.37 5.31
C LEU A 43 -6.61 4.63 6.03
N GLY A 44 -6.45 5.76 5.33
CA GLY A 44 -5.87 6.99 5.93
C GLY A 44 -6.59 7.43 7.20
N ALA A 45 -7.91 7.58 7.14
CA ALA A 45 -8.72 7.96 8.31
C ALA A 45 -8.69 6.91 9.43
N ALA A 46 -8.58 5.63 9.10
CA ALA A 46 -8.48 4.56 10.09
C ALA A 46 -7.13 4.58 10.81
N TYR A 47 -6.03 4.84 10.09
CA TYR A 47 -4.71 5.04 10.70
C TYR A 47 -4.68 6.30 11.56
N GLU A 48 -5.28 7.41 11.10
CA GLU A 48 -5.39 8.64 11.88
C GLU A 48 -6.16 8.42 13.19
N SER A 49 -7.31 7.74 13.14
CA SER A 49 -8.06 7.35 14.34
C SER A 49 -7.22 6.47 15.27
N ALA A 50 -6.55 5.45 14.73
CA ALA A 50 -5.72 4.55 15.52
C ALA A 50 -4.55 5.28 16.22
N TRP A 51 -3.92 6.25 15.55
CA TRP A 51 -2.90 7.09 16.19
C TRP A 51 -3.48 8.07 17.20
N ALA A 52 -4.69 8.59 16.99
CA ALA A 52 -5.35 9.46 17.96
C ALA A 52 -5.81 8.70 19.22
N GLU A 53 -6.16 7.42 19.08
CA GLU A 53 -6.47 6.51 20.20
C GLU A 53 -5.22 6.13 21.01
N TRP A 54 -4.04 6.20 20.38
CA TRP A 54 -2.77 5.88 21.04
C TRP A 54 -2.40 6.96 22.05
N SER A 55 -2.38 6.59 23.33
CA SER A 55 -2.11 7.52 24.42
C SER A 55 -0.62 7.88 24.55
N VAL A 56 -0.35 9.00 25.21
CA VAL A 56 1.03 9.40 25.56
C VAL A 56 1.66 8.38 26.51
N GLU A 57 0.85 7.80 27.40
CA GLU A 57 1.26 6.74 28.32
C GLU A 57 1.64 5.44 27.59
N ASP A 58 0.87 5.05 26.58
CA ASP A 58 1.18 3.89 25.74
C ASP A 58 2.47 4.12 24.94
N GLN A 59 2.64 5.32 24.36
CA GLN A 59 3.87 5.69 23.65
C GLN A 59 5.10 5.53 24.56
N GLN A 60 5.06 6.11 25.76
CA GLN A 60 6.17 6.04 26.72
C GLN A 60 6.45 4.62 27.22
N LEU A 61 5.40 3.80 27.37
CA LEU A 61 5.54 2.40 27.76
C LEU A 61 6.32 1.62 26.70
N TRP A 62 5.94 1.75 25.43
CA TRP A 62 6.51 1.00 24.30
C TRP A 62 7.84 1.56 23.79
N ASP A 63 8.10 2.87 23.93
CA ASP A 63 9.38 3.47 23.53
C ASP A 63 10.59 2.87 24.26
N ARG A 64 10.37 2.34 25.48
CA ARG A 64 11.43 1.72 26.29
C ARG A 64 12.01 0.45 25.67
N THR A 65 11.25 -0.27 24.85
CA THR A 65 11.69 -1.51 24.19
C THR A 65 12.17 -1.28 22.76
N ALA A 66 12.16 -0.03 22.27
CA ALA A 66 12.51 0.28 20.88
C ALA A 66 13.96 -0.06 20.50
N SER A 67 14.86 -0.16 21.48
CA SER A 67 16.28 -0.50 21.29
C SER A 67 16.64 -1.94 21.68
N ASP A 68 15.66 -2.76 22.07
CA ASP A 68 15.92 -4.13 22.51
C ASP A 68 16.52 -4.96 21.36
N GLY A 69 17.66 -5.61 21.61
CA GLY A 69 18.35 -6.45 20.63
C GLY A 69 19.20 -5.70 19.60
N LEU A 70 19.32 -4.37 19.70
CA LEU A 70 20.27 -3.56 18.93
C LEU A 70 21.61 -3.46 19.67
N HIS A 71 22.32 -4.59 19.76
CA HIS A 71 23.71 -4.71 20.21
C HIS A 71 24.51 -5.58 19.25
#